data_AF-A0A2M9W967-F1
#
_entry.id   AF-A0A2M9W967-F1
#
_cell.length_a   1.000
_cell.length_b   1.000
_cell.length_c   1.000
_cell.angle_alpha   90.00
_cell.angle_beta   90.00
_cell.angle_gamma   90.00
#
_symmetry.space_group_name_H-M   'P 1'
#
loop_
_entity.id
_entity.type
_entity.pdbx_description
1 polymer ?
#
loop_
_entity_poly.entity_id
_entity_poly.type
_entity_poly.pdbx_seq_one_letter_code
_entity_poly.pdbx_strand_id
1 'polypeptide(L)' 'MQQEEFREAIKKWSSLNFTAIIIDDTDDRNEIYLATSDSPPNSRLYLCDARDSEQAKAMGERFSYWLKSYKNKI' A
#
# COMPACT_ATOMS: atom_id res chain seq x y z
N MET A 1 -20.52 10.20 12.51
CA MET A 1 -19.62 10.05 11.37
C MET A 1 -20.46 10.20 10.12
N GLN A 2 -20.54 11.43 9.62
CA GLN A 2 -21.61 11.91 8.74
C GLN A 2 -21.10 11.92 7.30
N GLN A 3 -21.95 11.61 6.34
CA GLN A 3 -21.68 11.36 4.91
C GLN A 3 -20.61 12.26 4.23
N GLU A 4 -20.41 13.46 4.75
CA GLU A 4 -19.42 14.44 4.34
C GLU A 4 -17.97 14.01 4.65
N GLU A 5 -17.69 13.47 5.84
CA GLU A 5 -16.36 12.95 6.22
C GLU A 5 -15.94 11.79 5.31
N PHE A 6 -16.89 10.93 4.96
CA PHE A 6 -16.67 9.84 4.02
C PHE A 6 -16.38 10.35 2.60
N ARG A 7 -17.14 11.36 2.13
CA ARG A 7 -16.89 11.99 0.82
C ARG A 7 -15.53 12.67 0.76
N GLU A 8 -15.11 13.33 1.84
CA GLU A 8 -13.77 13.90 1.93
C GLU A 8 -12.68 12.83 1.90
N ALA A 9 -12.88 11.71 2.60
CA ALA A 9 -11.95 10.58 2.57
C ALA A 9 -11.82 10.00 1.15
N ILE A 10 -12.93 9.80 0.43
CA ILE A 10 -12.92 9.30 -0.96
C ILE A 10 -12.26 10.31 -1.92
N LYS A 11 -12.51 11.61 -1.75
CA LYS A 11 -11.81 12.64 -2.54
C LYS A 11 -10.29 12.58 -2.31
N LYS A 12 -9.86 12.43 -1.05
CA LYS A 12 -8.44 12.26 -0.71
C LYS A 12 -7.84 11.00 -1.38
N TRP A 13 -8.61 9.92 -1.50
CA TRP A 13 -8.18 8.69 -2.19
C TRP A 13 -7.86 8.91 -3.67
N SER A 14 -8.64 9.74 -4.37
CA SER A 14 -8.37 10.06 -5.78
C SER A 14 -7.06 10.81 -6.02
N SER A 15 -6.54 11.47 -4.98
CA SER A 15 -5.24 12.15 -4.99
C SER A 15 -4.09 11.32 -4.41
N LEU A 16 -4.33 10.09 -3.93
CA LEU A 16 -3.27 9.26 -3.36
C LEU A 16 -2.37 8.73 -4.48
N ASN A 17 -1.09 9.06 -4.39
CA ASN A 17 -0.06 8.48 -5.24
C ASN A 17 0.70 7.42 -4.44
N PHE A 18 0.37 6.15 -4.67
CA PHE A 18 1.08 5.04 -4.05
C PHE A 18 2.45 4.87 -4.71
N THR A 19 3.50 4.89 -3.92
CA THR A 19 4.89 4.94 -4.42
C THR A 19 5.78 3.87 -3.85
N ALA A 20 5.34 3.16 -2.81
CA ALA A 20 6.12 2.15 -2.11
C ALA A 20 5.27 0.92 -1.78
N ILE A 21 5.97 -0.20 -1.58
CA ILE A 21 5.42 -1.41 -0.95
C ILE A 21 6.02 -1.51 0.45
N ILE A 22 5.17 -1.78 1.43
CA ILE A 22 5.56 -2.01 2.82
C ILE A 22 5.14 -3.44 3.18
N ILE A 23 6.03 -4.14 3.88
CA ILE A 23 5.73 -5.40 4.53
C ILE A 23 5.62 -5.08 6.02
N ASP A 24 4.50 -5.44 6.62
CA ASP A 24 4.28 -5.38 8.06
C ASP A 24 4.41 -6.80 8.61
N ASP A 25 5.48 -7.06 9.36
CA ASP A 25 5.80 -8.34 9.97
C ASP A 25 5.43 -8.38 11.46
N THR A 26 4.59 -7.43 11.90
CA THR A 26 4.07 -7.41 13.27
C THR A 26 2.99 -8.48 13.50
N ASP A 27 2.82 -8.88 14.76
CA ASP A 27 1.76 -9.79 15.22
C ASP A 27 1.72 -11.18 14.54
N ASP A 28 2.89 -11.75 14.21
CA ASP A 28 3.06 -13.04 13.52
C ASP A 28 2.38 -13.11 12.14
N ARG A 29 2.05 -11.96 11.56
CA ARG A 29 1.50 -11.85 10.21
C ARG A 29 2.56 -11.29 9.27
N ASN A 30 2.39 -11.57 7.99
CA ASN A 30 3.24 -11.02 6.94
C ASN A 30 2.36 -10.25 5.96
N GLU A 31 1.87 -9.10 6.41
CA GLU A 31 0.90 -8.31 5.67
C GLU A 31 1.62 -7.39 4.69
N ILE A 32 1.08 -7.26 3.47
CA ILE A 32 1.69 -6.48 2.40
C ILE A 32 0.78 -5.31 2.03
N TYR A 33 1.36 -4.11 1.96
CA TYR A 33 0.66 -2.85 1.74
C TYR A 33 1.27 -2.04 0.60
N LEU A 34 0.43 -1.32 -0.15
CA LEU A 34 0.84 -0.14 -0.93
C LEU A 34 0.84 1.08 -0.02
N ALA A 35 1.86 1.93 -0.12
CA ALA A 35 1.98 3.15 0.67
C ALA A 35 2.30 4.38 -0.19
N THR A 36 1.83 5.54 0.24
CA THR A 36 2.12 6.84 -0.38
C THR A 36 3.45 7.42 0.11
N SER A 37 4.14 8.19 -0.74
CA SER A 37 5.40 8.90 -0.39
C SER A 37 5.16 10.12 0.49
N ASP A 38 3.98 10.72 0.36
CA ASP A 38 3.73 12.04 0.88
C ASP A 38 3.12 11.94 2.29
N SER A 39 3.66 12.78 3.18
CA SER A 39 3.42 12.91 4.63
C SER A 39 1.94 12.87 5.08
N PRO A 40 1.66 12.67 6.38
CA PRO A 40 0.57 11.84 6.89
C PRO A 40 -0.87 12.28 6.54
N PRO A 41 -1.83 11.33 6.52
CA PRO A 41 -1.71 9.97 7.05
C PRO A 41 -1.00 9.04 6.06
N ASN A 42 -0.09 8.22 6.58
CA ASN A 42 0.54 7.09 5.90
C ASN A 42 -0.57 6.17 5.37
N SER A 43 -1.12 6.52 4.22
CA SER A 43 -2.28 5.85 3.68
C SER A 43 -1.76 4.55 3.11
N ARG A 44 -2.05 3.47 3.85
CA ARG A 44 -1.71 2.12 3.46
C ARG A 44 -2.94 1.48 2.83
N LEU A 45 -2.76 0.88 1.67
CA LEU A 45 -3.77 0.01 1.05
C LEU A 45 -3.29 -1.43 1.20
N TYR A 46 -4.06 -2.23 1.93
CA TYR A 46 -3.80 -3.66 2.09
C TYR A 46 -3.88 -4.37 0.74
N LEU A 47 -2.91 -5.26 0.47
CA LEU A 47 -2.85 -6.08 -0.73
C LEU A 47 -3.18 -7.54 -0.42
N CYS A 48 -2.38 -8.17 0.45
CA CYS A 48 -2.49 -9.58 0.80
C CYS A 48 -1.63 -9.94 2.01
N ASP A 49 -1.84 -11.16 2.51
CA ASP A 49 -0.97 -11.80 3.50
C ASP A 49 -0.04 -12.80 2.81
N ALA A 50 1.19 -12.90 3.30
CA ALA A 50 2.11 -13.98 3.00
C ALA A 50 2.10 -15.03 4.12
N ARG A 51 2.42 -16.28 3.75
CA ARG A 51 2.49 -17.43 4.65
C ARG A 51 3.64 -17.34 5.65
N ASP A 52 4.74 -16.73 5.21
CA ASP A 52 5.99 -16.59 5.96
C ASP A 52 6.79 -15.39 5.42
N SER A 53 7.89 -15.08 6.10
CA SER A 53 8.74 -13.93 5.79
C SER A 53 9.48 -14.06 4.46
N GLU A 54 9.80 -15.27 4.02
CA GLU A 54 10.45 -15.52 2.74
C GLU A 54 9.49 -15.20 1.59
N GLN A 55 8.26 -15.71 1.67
CA GLN A 55 7.22 -15.40 0.72
C GLN A 55 6.86 -13.90 0.75
N ALA A 56 6.82 -13.28 1.92
CA ALA A 56 6.55 -11.85 2.08
C ALA A 56 7.56 -11.01 1.29
N LYS A 57 8.85 -11.33 1.43
CA LYS A 57 9.93 -10.66 0.72
C LYS A 57 9.81 -10.85 -0.79
N ALA A 58 9.59 -12.08 -1.26
CA ALA A 58 9.43 -12.37 -2.69
C ALA A 58 8.23 -11.63 -3.31
N MET A 59 7.10 -11.57 -2.59
CA MET A 59 5.92 -10.82 -3.02
C MET A 59 6.17 -9.31 -3.00
N GLY A 60 6.83 -8.79 -1.95
CA GLY A 60 7.20 -7.38 -1.84
C GLY A 60 8.08 -6.91 -2.99
N GLU A 61 9.07 -7.71 -3.40
CA GLU A 61 9.91 -7.44 -4.56
C GLU A 61 9.10 -7.42 -5.86
N ARG A 62 8.20 -8.40 -6.06
CA ARG A 62 7.36 -8.49 -7.26
C ARG A 62 6.39 -7.31 -7.37
N PHE A 63 5.75 -6.91 -6.27
CA PHE A 63 4.87 -5.74 -6.25
C PHE A 63 5.64 -4.44 -6.41
N SER A 64 6.85 -4.34 -5.84
CA SER A 64 7.71 -3.17 -6.02
C SER A 64 8.14 -3.01 -7.48
N TYR A 65 8.46 -4.12 -8.16
CA TYR A 65 8.74 -4.12 -9.58
C TYR A 65 7.52 -3.67 -10.40
N TRP A 66 6.34 -4.28 -10.15
CA TRP A 66 5.10 -3.90 -10.81
C TRP A 66 4.79 -2.40 -10.65
N LEU A 67 4.94 -1.86 -9.44
CA LEU A 67 4.69 -0.45 -9.14
C LEU A 67 5.64 0.49 -9.92
N LYS A 68 6.93 0.13 -10.00
CA LYS A 68 7.91 0.87 -10.81
C LYS A 68 7.60 0.78 -12.31
N SER A 69 7.23 -0.40 -12.80
CA SER A 69 6.84 -0.59 -14.21
C SER A 69 5.59 0.19 -14.59
N TYR A 70 4.63 0.35 -13.67
CA TYR A 70 3.43 1.15 -13.90
C TYR A 70 3.77 2.64 -14.01
N LYS A 71 4.65 3.16 -13.14
CA LYS A 71 5.11 4.55 -13.20
C LYS A 71 5.84 4.90 -14.50
N ASN A 72 6.55 3.95 -15.10
CA ASN A 72 7.25 4.17 -16.37
C ASN A 72 6.34 4.12 -17.61
N LYS A 73 5.05 3.83 -17.46
CA LYS A 73 4.06 3.77 -18.56
C LYS A 73 3.16 5.01 -18.65
N ILE A 74 3.23 5.90 -17.66
CA ILE A 74 2.46 7.15 -17.57
C ILE A 74 3.43 8.29 -17.84
#